data_AF-A0A7Y9U559-F1
#
_entry.id   AF-A0A7Y9U559-F1
#
_cell.length_a   1.000
_cell.length_b   1.000
_cell.length_c   1.000
_cell.angle_alpha   90.00
_cell.angle_beta   90.00
_cell.angle_gamma   90.00
#
_symmetry.space_group_name_H-M   'P 1'
#
loop_
_entity.id
_entity.type
_entity.pdbx_description
1 polymer ?
#
loop_
_entity_poly.entity_id
_entity_poly.type
_entity_poly.pdbx_seq_one_letter_code
_entity_poly.pdbx_strand_id
1 'polypeptide(L)'
;MSDTQNSAPYQDTEPASLHTTSADTAEAAASEAAARIAELEAKNVELADAYLRAKAEADNTRRRADEEIAKSRKFAVEGFAESLLPVKDSLEAALATHASGQGSPEQVLEGVNITLRQLVQALERNKVVEISPPVGTKFDPHQHQAISVVPADQDANTVVMVLQKGYLIAERVLRPALVTVAAPK
;
A
#
# COMPACT_ATOMS: atom_id res chain seq x y z
N MET A 1 -42.79 104.69 53.11
CA MET A 1 -42.88 103.51 53.98
C MET A 1 -41.88 102.52 53.44
N SER A 2 -40.64 102.60 53.94
CA SER A 2 -40.02 101.62 54.85
C SER A 2 -39.60 100.35 54.07
N ASP A 3 -38.30 100.14 53.85
CA ASP A 3 -37.43 99.26 54.66
C ASP A 3 -37.40 97.83 54.06
N THR A 4 -36.33 97.06 53.84
CA THR A 4 -34.95 97.01 54.38
C THR A 4 -34.12 96.01 53.52
N GLN A 5 -32.79 96.23 53.43
CA GLN A 5 -31.62 95.31 53.26
C GLN A 5 -31.69 94.00 52.44
N ASN A 6 -30.61 93.70 51.69
CA ASN A 6 -29.58 92.72 52.12
C ASN A 6 -28.51 92.49 51.02
N SER A 7 -27.26 92.34 51.44
CA SER A 7 -26.05 92.20 50.64
C SER A 7 -25.41 90.82 50.82
N ALA A 8 -25.00 90.14 49.74
CA ALA A 8 -23.88 89.18 49.71
C ALA A 8 -23.54 88.71 48.27
N PRO A 9 -22.29 88.29 47.99
CA PRO A 9 -21.70 88.23 46.65
C PRO A 9 -21.77 86.84 46.01
N TYR A 10 -21.81 86.77 44.67
CA TYR A 10 -21.66 85.51 43.93
C TYR A 10 -20.19 85.26 43.61
N GLN A 11 -19.66 84.15 44.13
CA GLN A 11 -18.39 83.53 43.76
C GLN A 11 -18.58 82.47 42.68
N ASP A 12 -17.48 82.26 41.96
CA ASP A 12 -17.16 81.28 40.91
C ASP A 12 -17.90 79.94 40.92
N THR A 13 -18.23 79.48 39.72
CA THR A 13 -18.07 78.07 39.35
C THR A 13 -17.50 77.97 37.94
N GLU A 14 -16.22 77.60 37.86
CA GLU A 14 -15.60 77.06 36.63
C GLU A 14 -16.40 75.83 36.14
N PRO A 15 -16.56 75.65 34.82
CA PRO A 15 -17.10 74.40 34.29
C PRO A 15 -16.01 73.32 34.34
N ALA A 16 -16.29 72.27 35.12
CA ALA A 16 -15.53 71.04 35.14
C ALA A 16 -15.40 70.44 33.72
N SER A 17 -14.17 70.02 33.40
CA SER A 17 -13.76 69.44 32.13
C SER A 17 -14.50 68.13 31.81
N LEU A 18 -15.10 68.08 30.61
CA LEU A 18 -15.75 66.90 30.03
C LEU A 18 -14.90 66.25 28.92
N HIS A 19 -13.57 66.31 28.98
CA HIS A 19 -12.72 65.92 27.83
C HIS A 19 -11.78 64.72 28.01
N THR A 20 -11.86 63.97 29.10
CA THR A 20 -10.86 62.93 29.41
C THR A 20 -11.22 61.49 29.04
N THR A 21 -12.36 61.22 28.38
CA THR A 21 -12.81 59.81 28.20
C THR A 21 -12.53 59.20 26.82
N SER A 22 -12.39 59.98 25.74
CA SER A 22 -12.29 59.43 24.37
C SER A 22 -10.86 59.13 23.89
N ALA A 23 -9.88 59.90 24.35
CA ALA A 23 -8.48 59.72 23.95
C ALA A 23 -7.85 58.49 24.63
N ASP A 24 -8.09 58.30 25.94
CA ASP A 24 -7.62 57.13 26.70
C ASP A 24 -8.19 55.81 26.16
N THR A 25 -9.46 55.79 25.73
CA THR A 25 -10.07 54.59 25.14
C THR A 25 -9.51 54.24 23.76
N ALA A 26 -9.11 55.24 22.97
CA ALA A 26 -8.51 55.03 21.65
C ALA A 26 -7.07 54.53 21.77
N GLU A 27 -6.32 55.03 22.75
CA GLU A 27 -4.95 54.63 23.02
C GLU A 27 -4.86 53.22 23.62
N ALA A 28 -5.80 52.86 24.50
CA ALA A 28 -5.97 51.49 25.00
C ALA A 28 -6.30 50.48 23.88
N ALA A 29 -7.23 50.83 22.99
CA ALA A 29 -7.60 49.98 21.85
C ALA A 29 -6.45 49.80 20.84
N ALA A 30 -5.67 50.86 20.60
CA ALA A 30 -4.48 50.80 19.74
C ALA A 30 -3.39 49.90 20.36
N SER A 31 -3.19 49.98 21.68
CA SER A 31 -2.25 49.12 22.40
C SER A 31 -2.65 47.64 22.34
N GLU A 32 -3.95 47.34 22.54
CA GLU A 32 -4.47 45.97 22.47
C GLU A 32 -4.36 45.39 21.04
N ALA A 33 -4.65 46.20 20.01
CA ALA A 33 -4.47 45.82 18.62
C ALA A 33 -2.99 45.54 18.28
N ALA A 34 -2.07 46.38 18.76
CA ALA A 34 -0.63 46.19 18.56
C ALA A 34 -0.12 44.91 19.25
N ALA A 35 -0.59 44.63 20.48
CA ALA A 35 -0.27 43.40 21.20
C ALA A 35 -0.80 42.16 20.43
N ARG A 36 -2.01 42.25 19.87
CA ARG A 36 -2.60 41.16 19.09
C ARG A 36 -1.87 40.93 17.77
N ILE A 37 -1.43 41.98 17.09
CA ILE A 37 -0.62 41.87 15.87
C ILE A 37 0.70 41.16 16.18
N ALA A 38 1.40 41.58 17.23
CA ALA A 38 2.66 40.94 17.64
C ALA A 38 2.49 39.45 17.99
N GLU A 39 1.40 39.08 18.68
CA GLU A 39 1.07 37.69 18.97
C GLU A 39 0.80 36.87 17.70
N LEU A 40 0.06 37.42 16.74
CA LEU A 40 -0.25 36.77 15.48
C LEU A 40 1.00 36.61 14.59
N GLU A 41 1.89 37.60 14.57
CA GLU A 41 3.17 37.52 13.87
C GLU A 41 4.06 36.42 14.46
N ALA A 42 4.16 36.35 15.80
CA ALA A 42 4.89 35.27 16.48
C ALA A 42 4.33 33.88 16.12
N LYS A 43 3.00 33.71 16.17
CA LYS A 43 2.34 32.45 15.75
C LYS A 43 2.56 32.14 14.27
N ASN A 44 2.60 33.14 13.41
CA ASN A 44 2.84 32.94 11.98
C ASN A 44 4.25 32.39 11.75
N VAL A 45 5.26 32.94 12.45
CA VAL A 45 6.63 32.44 12.40
C VAL A 45 6.71 30.99 12.89
N GLU A 46 6.07 30.67 14.02
CA GLU A 46 6.02 29.29 14.54
C GLU A 46 5.36 28.32 13.55
N LEU A 47 4.23 28.70 12.95
CA LEU A 47 3.52 27.90 11.96
C LEU A 47 4.31 27.73 10.67
N ALA A 48 5.00 28.78 10.20
CA ALA A 48 5.84 28.73 9.02
C ALA A 48 7.01 27.76 9.21
N ASP A 49 7.67 27.80 10.37
CA ASP A 49 8.75 26.86 10.72
C ASP A 49 8.22 25.42 10.82
N ALA A 50 7.09 25.23 11.52
CA ALA A 50 6.44 23.92 11.62
C ALA A 50 6.05 23.37 10.24
N TYR A 51 5.52 24.22 9.35
CA TYR A 51 5.16 23.84 7.99
C TYR A 51 6.39 23.46 7.16
N LEU A 52 7.46 24.25 7.19
CA LEU A 52 8.70 23.93 6.46
C LEU A 52 9.30 22.62 6.93
N ARG A 53 9.30 22.38 8.24
CA ARG A 53 9.77 21.12 8.82
C ARG A 53 8.90 19.95 8.38
N ALA A 54 7.58 20.06 8.49
CA ALA A 54 6.65 19.03 8.05
C ALA A 54 6.78 18.72 6.54
N LYS A 55 6.98 19.76 5.71
CA LYS A 55 7.22 19.60 4.27
C LYS A 55 8.52 18.84 4.00
N ALA A 56 9.61 19.20 4.69
CA ALA A 56 10.89 18.52 4.55
C ALA A 56 10.81 17.05 5.02
N GLU A 57 10.09 16.76 6.11
CA GLU A 57 9.84 15.39 6.57
C GLU A 57 9.03 14.59 5.56
N ALA A 58 8.01 15.19 4.95
CA ALA A 58 7.22 14.55 3.90
C ALA A 58 8.06 14.23 2.65
N ASP A 59 8.89 15.17 2.19
CA ASP A 59 9.77 14.98 1.03
C ASP A 59 10.84 13.90 1.30
N ASN A 60 11.43 13.89 2.50
CA ASN A 60 12.38 12.86 2.92
C ASN A 60 11.73 11.48 3.01
N THR A 61 10.52 11.40 3.57
CA THR A 61 9.75 10.16 3.66
C THR A 61 9.41 9.62 2.28
N ARG A 62 8.96 10.50 1.37
CA ARG A 62 8.68 10.14 -0.02
C ARG A 62 9.91 9.58 -0.73
N ARG A 63 11.06 10.28 -0.62
CA ARG A 63 12.32 9.81 -1.21
C ARG A 63 12.73 8.45 -0.66
N ARG A 64 12.66 8.25 0.66
CA ARG A 64 12.95 6.95 1.28
C ARG A 64 12.00 5.86 0.79
N ALA A 65 10.70 6.14 0.69
CA ALA A 65 9.72 5.18 0.19
C ALA A 65 10.00 4.78 -1.26
N ASP A 66 10.36 5.74 -2.12
CA ASP A 66 10.73 5.48 -3.51
C ASP A 66 11.99 4.59 -3.60
N GLU A 67 13.00 4.83 -2.76
CA GLU A 67 14.20 4.01 -2.64
C GLU A 67 13.88 2.57 -2.17
N GLU A 68 13.00 2.43 -1.18
CA GLU A 68 12.56 1.12 -0.67
C GLU A 68 11.74 0.34 -1.71
N ILE A 69 10.85 1.01 -2.44
CA ILE A 69 10.09 0.40 -3.54
C ILE A 69 11.05 -0.04 -4.65
N ALA A 70 12.01 0.80 -5.04
CA ALA A 70 12.99 0.46 -6.06
C ALA A 70 13.84 -0.75 -5.63
N LYS A 71 14.27 -0.79 -4.37
CA LYS A 71 14.99 -1.94 -3.80
C LYS A 71 14.13 -3.19 -3.79
N SER A 72 12.90 -3.12 -3.29
CA SER A 72 11.96 -4.23 -3.24
C SER A 72 11.70 -4.81 -4.64
N ARG A 73 11.52 -3.96 -5.66
CA ARG A 73 11.36 -4.41 -7.06
C ARG A 73 12.62 -5.07 -7.60
N LYS A 74 13.81 -4.50 -7.33
CA LYS A 74 15.09 -5.04 -7.80
C LYS A 74 15.36 -6.44 -7.26
N PHE A 75 14.97 -6.71 -6.02
CA PHE A 75 15.20 -8.00 -5.34
C PHE A 75 13.91 -8.84 -5.20
N ALA A 76 12.84 -8.50 -5.92
CA ALA A 76 11.54 -9.17 -5.80
C ALA A 76 11.58 -10.67 -6.12
N VAL A 77 12.51 -11.09 -6.99
CA VAL A 77 12.68 -12.48 -7.43
C VAL A 77 13.80 -13.22 -6.70
N GLU A 78 14.47 -12.59 -5.73
CA GLU A 78 15.64 -13.15 -5.04
C GLU A 78 15.33 -14.52 -4.42
N GLY A 79 14.32 -14.59 -3.54
CA GLY A 79 13.93 -15.86 -2.91
C GLY A 79 13.47 -16.94 -3.90
N PHE A 80 12.84 -16.55 -5.01
CA PHE A 80 12.46 -17.48 -6.08
C PHE A 80 13.68 -18.01 -6.84
N ALA A 81 14.62 -17.13 -7.18
CA ALA A 81 15.86 -17.50 -7.84
C ALA A 81 16.70 -18.43 -6.96
N GLU A 82 16.85 -18.12 -5.67
CA GLU A 82 17.53 -18.99 -4.70
C GLU A 82 16.89 -20.37 -4.60
N SER A 83 15.56 -20.43 -4.60
CA SER A 83 14.81 -21.69 -4.54
C SER A 83 14.98 -22.55 -5.80
N LEU A 84 15.32 -21.95 -6.95
CA LEU A 84 15.55 -22.66 -8.21
C LEU A 84 16.98 -23.16 -8.40
N LEU A 85 17.97 -22.63 -7.65
CA LEU A 85 19.36 -23.05 -7.77
C LEU A 85 19.54 -24.57 -7.59
N PRO A 86 18.93 -25.24 -6.59
CA PRO A 86 19.07 -26.69 -6.44
C PRO A 86 18.52 -27.50 -7.62
N VAL A 87 17.48 -26.97 -8.30
CA VAL A 87 16.90 -27.60 -9.50
C VAL A 87 17.90 -27.54 -10.64
N LYS A 88 18.53 -26.36 -10.84
CA LYS A 88 19.60 -26.19 -11.84
C LYS A 88 20.77 -27.12 -11.53
N ASP A 89 21.23 -27.17 -10.29
CA ASP A 89 22.38 -27.99 -9.89
C ASP A 89 22.09 -29.49 -10.12
N SER A 90 20.87 -29.94 -9.83
CA SER A 90 20.45 -31.33 -10.09
C SER A 90 20.40 -31.66 -11.58
N LEU A 91 19.97 -30.73 -12.42
CA LEU A 91 20.00 -30.88 -13.88
C LEU A 91 21.43 -30.93 -14.42
N GLU A 92 22.32 -30.06 -13.94
CA GLU A 92 23.73 -30.06 -14.33
C GLU A 92 24.43 -31.35 -13.92
N ALA A 93 24.16 -31.86 -12.70
CA ALA A 93 24.65 -33.15 -12.24
C ALA A 93 24.16 -34.30 -13.14
N ALA A 94 22.87 -34.31 -13.51
CA ALA A 94 22.30 -35.32 -14.39
C ALA A 94 22.98 -35.33 -15.78
N LEU A 95 23.26 -34.15 -16.35
CA LEU A 95 23.97 -34.02 -17.62
C LEU A 95 25.41 -34.52 -17.54
N ALA A 96 26.12 -34.22 -16.45
CA ALA A 96 27.49 -34.69 -16.23
C ALA A 96 27.56 -36.22 -16.09
N THR A 97 26.62 -36.82 -15.35
CA THR A 97 26.49 -38.27 -15.21
C THR A 97 26.27 -38.92 -16.58
N HIS A 98 25.30 -38.44 -17.37
CA HIS A 98 25.05 -38.95 -18.73
C HIS A 98 26.29 -38.82 -19.64
N ALA A 99 26.97 -37.66 -19.64
CA ALA A 99 28.16 -37.42 -20.46
C ALA A 99 29.32 -38.37 -20.11
N SER A 100 29.42 -38.80 -18.85
CA SER A 100 30.42 -39.78 -18.41
C SER A 100 30.11 -41.24 -18.79
N GLY A 101 28.99 -41.49 -19.49
CA GLY A 101 28.52 -42.84 -19.84
C GLY A 101 28.07 -43.66 -18.63
N GLN A 102 27.92 -43.00 -17.48
CA GLN A 102 27.43 -43.59 -16.24
C GLN A 102 25.93 -43.30 -16.18
N GLY A 103 25.08 -44.32 -16.07
CA GLY A 103 23.64 -44.13 -15.87
C GLY A 103 22.79 -45.04 -16.73
N SER A 104 22.02 -45.92 -16.09
CA SER A 104 20.95 -46.63 -16.77
C SER A 104 19.75 -45.70 -17.04
N PRO A 105 18.88 -46.01 -18.03
CA PRO A 105 17.65 -45.27 -18.26
C PRO A 105 16.79 -45.10 -16.99
N GLU A 106 16.75 -46.10 -16.13
CA GLU A 106 16.01 -46.08 -14.85
C GLU A 106 16.61 -45.07 -13.86
N GLN A 107 17.95 -44.99 -13.78
CA GLN A 107 18.63 -44.01 -12.92
C GLN A 107 18.38 -42.57 -13.40
N VAL A 108 18.35 -42.36 -14.73
CA VAL A 108 17.99 -41.06 -15.31
C VAL A 108 16.55 -40.70 -14.96
N LEU A 109 15.61 -41.64 -15.11
CA LEU A 109 14.21 -41.41 -14.79
C LEU A 109 14.00 -41.05 -13.31
N GLU A 110 14.69 -41.73 -12.39
CA GLU A 110 14.63 -41.38 -10.96
C GLU A 110 15.22 -39.99 -10.69
N GLY A 111 16.35 -39.64 -11.31
CA GLY A 111 16.95 -38.31 -11.22
C GLY A 111 16.02 -37.20 -11.72
N VAL A 112 15.29 -37.45 -12.81
CA VAL A 112 14.25 -36.54 -13.34
C VAL A 112 13.09 -36.40 -12.35
N ASN A 113 12.62 -37.49 -11.76
CA ASN A 113 11.57 -37.44 -10.74
C ASN A 113 12.00 -36.65 -9.49
N ILE A 114 13.24 -36.83 -9.03
CA ILE A 114 13.79 -36.07 -7.90
C ILE A 114 13.85 -34.58 -8.24
N THR A 115 14.36 -34.24 -9.42
CA THR A 115 14.44 -32.85 -9.91
C THR A 115 13.04 -32.22 -10.01
N LEU A 116 12.05 -32.96 -10.50
CA LEU A 116 10.67 -32.49 -10.57
C LEU A 116 10.10 -32.22 -9.17
N ARG A 117 10.33 -33.11 -8.19
CA ARG A 117 9.91 -32.89 -6.80
C ARG A 117 10.56 -31.64 -6.20
N GLN A 118 11.84 -31.39 -6.48
CA GLN A 118 12.53 -30.17 -6.05
C GLN A 118 11.91 -28.91 -6.68
N LEU A 119 11.59 -28.96 -7.98
CA LEU A 119 10.94 -27.86 -8.67
C LEU A 119 9.56 -27.55 -8.08
N VAL A 120 8.75 -28.56 -7.80
CA VAL A 120 7.44 -28.40 -7.15
C VAL A 120 7.61 -27.72 -5.78
N GLN A 121 8.55 -28.19 -4.96
CA GLN A 121 8.83 -27.57 -3.65
C GLN A 121 9.32 -26.11 -3.80
N ALA A 122 10.13 -25.81 -4.81
CA ALA A 122 10.59 -24.45 -5.08
C ALA A 122 9.42 -23.52 -5.45
N LEU A 123 8.48 -24.00 -6.26
CA LEU A 123 7.27 -23.27 -6.61
C LEU A 123 6.39 -23.02 -5.38
N GLU A 124 6.12 -24.06 -4.58
CA GLU A 124 5.28 -23.97 -3.38
C GLU A 124 5.85 -23.00 -2.34
N ARG A 125 7.17 -23.04 -2.08
CA ARG A 125 7.85 -22.09 -1.17
C ARG A 125 7.66 -20.63 -1.60
N ASN A 126 7.53 -20.39 -2.90
CA ASN A 126 7.31 -19.07 -3.49
C ASN A 126 5.83 -18.80 -3.78
N LYS A 127 4.92 -19.51 -3.10
CA LYS A 127 3.46 -19.36 -3.19
C LYS A 127 2.90 -19.61 -4.59
N VAL A 128 3.62 -20.36 -5.42
CA VAL A 128 3.12 -20.80 -6.72
C VAL A 128 2.48 -22.18 -6.54
N VAL A 129 1.16 -22.25 -6.72
CA VAL A 129 0.37 -23.46 -6.48
C VAL A 129 -0.24 -23.96 -7.77
N GLU A 130 -0.21 -25.26 -7.98
CA GLU A 130 -0.78 -25.91 -9.16
C GLU A 130 -2.31 -25.94 -9.11
N ILE A 131 -2.95 -25.57 -10.22
CA ILE A 131 -4.37 -25.77 -10.47
C ILE A 131 -4.52 -27.03 -11.33
N SER A 132 -4.89 -28.14 -10.71
CA SER A 132 -5.18 -29.40 -11.39
C SER A 132 -6.45 -30.03 -10.79
N PRO A 133 -7.64 -29.53 -11.15
CA PRO A 133 -8.90 -30.04 -10.60
C PRO A 133 -9.04 -31.54 -10.88
N PRO A 134 -9.38 -32.37 -9.87
CA PRO A 134 -9.74 -33.76 -10.10
C PRO A 134 -10.87 -33.90 -11.10
N VAL A 135 -10.90 -35.04 -11.81
CA VAL A 135 -12.01 -35.42 -12.67
C VAL A 135 -13.32 -35.39 -11.87
N GLY A 136 -14.38 -34.81 -12.45
CA GLY A 136 -15.68 -34.58 -11.82
C GLY A 136 -15.79 -33.28 -11.02
N THR A 137 -14.71 -32.52 -10.84
CA THR A 137 -14.77 -31.19 -10.19
C THR A 137 -15.63 -30.23 -11.01
N LYS A 138 -16.45 -29.41 -10.35
CA LYS A 138 -17.22 -28.37 -11.05
C LYS A 138 -16.29 -27.40 -11.78
N PHE A 139 -16.66 -27.03 -13.00
CA PHE A 139 -15.93 -26.02 -13.75
C PHE A 139 -16.01 -24.65 -13.06
N ASP A 140 -14.85 -24.05 -12.79
CA ASP A 140 -14.71 -22.69 -12.26
C ASP A 140 -14.09 -21.80 -13.35
N PRO A 141 -14.83 -20.84 -13.95
CA PRO A 141 -14.31 -19.93 -14.96
C PRO A 141 -13.15 -19.04 -14.49
N HIS A 142 -12.97 -18.85 -13.17
CA HIS A 142 -11.86 -18.05 -12.65
C HIS A 142 -10.53 -18.79 -12.72
N GLN A 143 -10.55 -20.12 -12.61
CA GLN A 143 -9.33 -20.95 -12.52
C GLN A 143 -9.16 -21.90 -13.71
N HIS A 144 -10.23 -22.18 -14.44
CA HIS A 144 -10.27 -23.14 -15.53
C HIS A 144 -10.66 -22.48 -16.85
N GLN A 145 -10.08 -22.97 -17.94
CA GLN A 145 -10.44 -22.61 -19.30
C GLN A 145 -10.88 -23.87 -20.04
N ALA A 146 -12.17 -23.95 -20.36
CA ALA A 146 -12.74 -25.06 -21.11
C ALA A 146 -12.39 -24.91 -22.59
N ILE A 147 -11.63 -25.86 -23.15
CA ILE A 147 -11.27 -25.82 -24.58
C ILE A 147 -12.23 -26.64 -25.46
N SER A 148 -12.93 -27.60 -24.85
CA SER A 148 -13.87 -28.48 -25.55
C SER A 148 -14.88 -29.05 -24.57
N VAL A 149 -16.05 -29.37 -25.10
CA VAL A 149 -17.14 -30.04 -24.39
C VAL A 149 -17.26 -31.45 -24.97
N VAL A 150 -17.18 -32.47 -24.11
CA VAL A 150 -17.17 -33.87 -24.55
C VAL A 150 -18.33 -34.65 -23.91
N PRO A 151 -18.92 -35.63 -24.61
CA PRO A 151 -19.83 -36.58 -23.99
C PRO A 151 -19.12 -37.32 -22.87
N ALA A 152 -19.72 -37.32 -21.68
CA ALA A 152 -19.20 -38.01 -20.51
C ALA A 152 -20.36 -38.42 -19.58
N ASP A 153 -20.17 -39.48 -18.79
CA ASP A 153 -21.20 -39.96 -17.86
C ASP A 153 -21.42 -39.03 -16.65
N GLN A 154 -20.48 -38.11 -16.44
CA GLN A 154 -20.46 -37.14 -15.35
C GLN A 154 -21.59 -36.10 -15.45
N ASP A 155 -21.81 -35.37 -14.36
CA ASP A 155 -22.71 -34.22 -14.37
C ASP A 155 -22.23 -33.14 -15.34
N ALA A 156 -23.18 -32.47 -16.00
CA ALA A 156 -22.89 -31.38 -16.93
C ALA A 156 -22.06 -30.28 -16.26
N ASN A 157 -21.20 -29.61 -17.04
CA ASN A 157 -20.29 -28.55 -16.55
C ASN A 157 -19.29 -29.00 -15.47
N THR A 158 -18.90 -30.27 -15.46
CA THR A 158 -17.78 -30.78 -14.65
C THR A 158 -16.56 -31.05 -15.50
N VAL A 159 -15.37 -30.98 -14.90
CA VAL A 159 -14.09 -31.27 -15.54
C VAL A 159 -14.01 -32.76 -15.87
N VAL A 160 -13.77 -33.10 -17.13
CA VAL A 160 -13.56 -34.47 -17.60
C VAL A 160 -12.07 -34.82 -17.58
N MET A 161 -11.22 -33.89 -18.01
CA MET A 161 -9.78 -34.07 -18.02
C MET A 161 -9.08 -32.71 -17.99
N VAL A 162 -7.93 -32.67 -17.32
CA VAL A 162 -6.98 -31.55 -17.38
C VAL A 162 -5.97 -31.83 -18.47
N LEU A 163 -5.98 -31.00 -19.52
CA LEU A 163 -5.04 -31.08 -20.64
C LEU A 163 -3.75 -30.34 -20.35
N GLN A 164 -3.84 -29.25 -19.60
CA GLN A 164 -2.70 -28.47 -19.16
C GLN A 164 -2.98 -27.93 -17.76
N LYS A 165 -2.08 -28.21 -16.82
CA LYS A 165 -2.15 -27.71 -15.45
C LYS A 165 -2.12 -26.18 -15.43
N GLY A 166 -2.96 -25.56 -14.61
CA GLY A 166 -2.90 -24.14 -14.31
C GLY A 166 -1.98 -23.84 -13.14
N TYR A 167 -1.74 -22.57 -12.86
CA TYR A 167 -0.95 -22.12 -11.70
C TYR A 167 -1.49 -20.81 -11.15
N LEU A 168 -1.47 -20.70 -9.82
CA LEU A 168 -1.72 -19.50 -9.02
C LEU A 168 -0.40 -18.98 -8.47
N ILE A 169 -0.26 -17.67 -8.29
CA ILE A 169 0.74 -17.07 -7.42
C ILE A 169 0.02 -16.29 -6.32
N ALA A 170 0.17 -16.75 -5.09
CA ALA A 170 -0.68 -16.32 -3.98
C ALA A 170 -2.18 -16.41 -4.38
N GLU A 171 -2.89 -15.28 -4.46
CA GLU A 171 -4.31 -15.23 -4.81
C GLU A 171 -4.57 -14.98 -6.32
N ARG A 172 -3.53 -14.78 -7.13
CA ARG A 172 -3.66 -14.40 -8.54
C ARG A 172 -3.41 -15.58 -9.47
N VAL A 173 -4.29 -15.78 -10.45
CA VAL A 173 -4.08 -16.78 -11.52
C VAL A 173 -2.95 -16.32 -12.45
N LEU A 174 -1.90 -17.13 -12.56
CA LEU A 174 -0.84 -16.97 -13.55
C LEU A 174 -1.25 -17.56 -14.90
N ARG A 175 -1.85 -18.75 -14.85
CA ARG A 175 -2.37 -19.47 -16.02
C ARG A 175 -3.53 -20.34 -15.59
N PRO A 176 -4.70 -20.28 -16.24
CA PRO A 176 -5.79 -21.19 -15.93
C PRO A 176 -5.45 -22.63 -16.35
N ALA A 177 -6.10 -23.60 -15.71
CA ALA A 177 -6.02 -24.98 -16.15
C ALA A 177 -6.84 -25.17 -17.43
N LEU A 178 -6.23 -25.71 -18.50
CA LEU A 178 -6.96 -26.09 -19.70
C LEU A 178 -7.67 -27.41 -19.45
N VAL A 179 -8.99 -27.40 -19.58
CA VAL A 179 -9.83 -28.56 -19.26
C VAL A 179 -10.79 -28.87 -20.41
N THR A 180 -11.22 -30.12 -20.46
CA THR A 180 -12.46 -30.51 -21.17
C THR A 180 -13.58 -30.61 -20.14
N VAL A 181 -14.80 -30.23 -20.53
CA VAL A 181 -15.97 -30.29 -19.64
C VAL A 181 -17.05 -31.22 -20.19
N ALA A 182 -17.85 -31.79 -19.30
CA ALA A 182 -18.93 -32.69 -19.66
C ALA A 182 -20.08 -31.94 -20.34
N ALA A 183 -20.56 -32.48 -21.45
CA ALA A 183 -21.72 -31.96 -22.17
C ALA A 183 -22.99 -31.98 -21.32
N PRO A 184 -23.92 -31.03 -21.52
CA PRO A 184 -25.28 -31.16 -21.00
C PRO A 184 -25.93 -32.43 -21.56
N LYS A 185 -26.68 -33.14 -20.71
CA LYS A 185 -27.48 -34.31 -21.09
C LYS A 185 -28.67 -33.92 -21.96
#